data_AF-A0A1X7M5F9-F1
#
_entry.id   AF-A0A1X7M5F9-F1
#
_cell.length_a   1.000
_cell.length_b   1.000
_cell.length_c   1.000
_cell.angle_alpha   90.00
_cell.angle_beta   90.00
_cell.angle_gamma   90.00
#
_symmetry.space_group_name_H-M   'P 1'
#
loop_
_entity.id
_entity.type
_entity.pdbx_description
1 polymer ?
#
loop_
_entity_poly.entity_id
_entity_poly.type
_entity_poly.pdbx_seq_one_letter_code
_entity_poly.pdbx_strand_id
1 'polypeptide(L)'
;MLDAARAKAQRGELRISVPIGYLWHRDIGLGLDPDQRLQEVIRLIFARFRELGSARQAFLSLLAEQIHFPRPTDGRTLTQFDWTLIRYRNVISVLRNPFYAGAYAYGKSGSQTTIVDGRAHKTYKHRKPFDQWEVMLKEHHEGYIDWAEFERNQKVLAANAYGKAGDVKSGRGGRALLAGMLGCARCGRRLSVAYTGRTPRPVYRCYRFDLPPKCMSFGGSRIDVAIARELMRVVEPMAIEAALLAERRYAACDPDNRLIAAQLEKNW
;
A
#
# COMPACT_ATOMS: atom_id res chain seq x y z
N MET A 1 -6.59 -12.61 -36.72
CA MET A 1 -5.86 -13.29 -35.61
C MET A 1 -6.20 -12.69 -34.24
N LEU A 2 -6.30 -11.36 -34.10
CA LEU A 2 -6.71 -10.68 -32.85
C LEU A 2 -8.12 -11.09 -32.36
N ASP A 3 -9.09 -11.25 -33.26
CA ASP A 3 -10.47 -11.58 -32.86
C ASP A 3 -10.62 -12.99 -32.31
N ALA A 4 -9.88 -13.97 -32.83
CA ALA A 4 -9.89 -15.35 -32.31
C ALA A 4 -9.28 -15.43 -30.90
N ALA A 5 -8.20 -14.68 -30.64
CA ALA A 5 -7.60 -14.59 -29.31
C ALA A 5 -8.54 -13.88 -28.32
N ARG A 6 -9.18 -12.79 -28.75
CA ARG A 6 -10.17 -12.07 -27.93
C ARG A 6 -11.38 -12.93 -27.60
N ALA A 7 -11.92 -13.67 -28.56
CA ALA A 7 -13.04 -14.59 -28.34
C ALA A 7 -12.69 -15.70 -27.33
N LYS A 8 -11.48 -16.29 -27.41
CA LYS A 8 -11.00 -17.24 -26.39
C LYS A 8 -10.82 -16.58 -25.02
N ALA A 9 -10.31 -15.36 -24.97
CA ALA A 9 -10.13 -14.63 -23.72
C ALA A 9 -11.47 -14.31 -23.04
N GLN A 10 -12.51 -13.94 -23.82
CA GLN A 10 -13.86 -13.71 -23.29
C GLN A 10 -14.47 -14.95 -22.62
N ARG A 11 -14.05 -16.15 -23.03
CA ARG A 11 -14.43 -17.43 -22.40
C ARG A 11 -13.43 -17.91 -21.33
N GLY A 12 -12.33 -17.19 -21.09
CA GLY A 12 -11.26 -17.60 -20.16
C GLY A 12 -10.31 -18.69 -20.68
N GLU A 13 -10.52 -19.18 -21.90
CA GLU A 13 -9.77 -20.33 -22.47
C GLU A 13 -8.40 -19.95 -23.03
N LEU A 14 -8.12 -18.65 -23.22
CA LEU A 14 -6.84 -18.22 -23.75
C LEU A 14 -5.75 -18.40 -22.69
N ARG A 15 -4.77 -19.27 -22.97
CA ARG A 15 -3.59 -19.49 -22.12
C ARG A 15 -2.70 -18.25 -22.08
N ILE A 16 -2.90 -17.43 -21.05
CA ILE A 16 -2.10 -16.24 -20.75
C ILE A 16 -0.92 -16.58 -19.84
N SER A 17 0.10 -15.72 -19.80
CA SER A 17 1.12 -15.77 -18.76
C SER A 17 0.45 -15.56 -17.38
N VAL A 18 0.75 -16.46 -16.45
CA VAL A 18 0.20 -16.49 -15.10
C VAL A 18 1.26 -16.05 -14.08
N PRO A 19 0.85 -15.45 -12.95
CA PRO A 19 1.79 -15.06 -11.91
C PRO A 19 2.34 -16.28 -11.15
N ILE A 20 3.39 -16.03 -10.37
CA ILE A 20 3.98 -17.00 -9.44
C ILE A 20 2.91 -17.63 -8.55
N GLY A 21 2.91 -18.97 -8.41
CA GLY A 21 1.91 -19.72 -7.64
C GLY A 21 0.80 -20.33 -8.50
N TYR A 22 0.89 -20.18 -9.82
CA TYR A 22 -0.06 -20.74 -10.77
C TYR A 22 0.65 -21.38 -11.96
N LEU A 23 0.02 -22.39 -12.54
CA LEU A 23 0.46 -22.96 -13.81
C LEU A 23 -0.72 -23.48 -14.64
N TRP A 24 -0.47 -23.63 -15.94
CA TRP A 24 -1.41 -24.23 -16.87
C TRP A 24 -1.11 -25.72 -17.01
N HIS A 25 -1.83 -26.56 -16.25
CA HIS A 25 -1.75 -28.00 -16.37
C HIS A 25 -2.22 -28.45 -17.76
N ARG A 26 -1.67 -29.56 -18.26
CA ARG A 26 -2.03 -30.07 -19.60
C ARG A 26 -3.50 -30.49 -19.66
N ASP A 27 -3.97 -31.20 -18.64
CA ASP A 27 -5.26 -31.89 -18.68
C ASP A 27 -6.37 -31.17 -17.89
N ILE A 28 -6.02 -30.55 -16.75
CA ILE A 28 -6.99 -29.87 -15.86
C ILE A 28 -7.09 -28.36 -16.08
N GLY A 29 -6.26 -27.79 -16.96
CA GLY A 29 -6.27 -26.35 -17.24
C GLY A 29 -5.55 -25.51 -16.18
N LEU A 30 -6.05 -24.30 -15.90
CA LEU A 30 -5.42 -23.37 -14.97
C LEU A 30 -5.64 -23.80 -13.52
N GLY A 31 -4.57 -23.91 -12.73
CA GLY A 31 -4.67 -24.21 -11.31
C GLY A 31 -3.48 -23.66 -10.52
N LEU A 32 -3.54 -23.87 -9.20
CA LEU A 32 -2.43 -23.58 -8.30
C LEU A 32 -1.19 -24.40 -8.71
N ASP A 33 -0.02 -23.79 -8.48
CA ASP A 33 1.25 -24.49 -8.59
C ASP A 33 1.36 -25.56 -7.50
N PRO A 34 1.71 -26.82 -7.81
CA PRO A 34 1.80 -27.90 -6.82
C PRO A 34 2.94 -27.71 -5.81
N ASP A 35 3.88 -26.79 -6.01
CA ASP A 35 4.91 -26.45 -5.02
C ASP A 35 4.26 -25.90 -3.74
N GLN A 36 4.20 -26.73 -2.70
CA GLN A 36 3.59 -26.37 -1.41
C GLN A 36 4.28 -25.18 -0.75
N ARG A 37 5.61 -25.11 -0.82
CA ARG A 37 6.37 -23.99 -0.25
C ARG A 37 5.98 -22.69 -0.92
N LEU A 38 5.76 -22.73 -2.24
CA LEU A 38 5.29 -21.56 -2.97
C LEU A 38 3.90 -21.14 -2.53
N GLN A 39 2.98 -22.09 -2.42
CA GLN A 39 1.64 -21.80 -1.96
C GLN A 39 1.63 -21.22 -0.54
N GLU A 40 2.39 -21.81 0.37
CA GLU A 40 2.52 -21.38 1.76
C GLU A 40 3.02 -19.94 1.87
N VAL A 41 4.08 -19.57 1.14
CA VAL A 41 4.62 -18.21 1.19
C VAL A 41 3.62 -17.19 0.65
N ILE A 42 2.85 -17.52 -0.41
CA ILE A 42 1.81 -16.64 -0.95
C ILE A 42 0.67 -16.48 0.07
N ARG A 43 0.21 -17.58 0.70
CA ARG A 43 -0.80 -17.53 1.77
C ARG A 43 -0.30 -16.69 2.95
N LEU A 44 0.96 -16.86 3.35
CA LEU A 44 1.59 -16.11 4.43
C LEU A 44 1.64 -14.61 4.12
N ILE A 45 1.90 -14.20 2.88
CA ILE A 45 1.85 -12.78 2.48
C ILE A 45 0.47 -12.19 2.75
N PHE A 46 -0.60 -12.88 2.36
CA PHE A 46 -1.97 -12.42 2.62
C PHE A 46 -2.31 -12.42 4.12
N ALA A 47 -1.93 -13.47 4.85
CA ALA A 47 -2.13 -13.55 6.30
C ALA A 47 -1.46 -12.38 7.03
N ARG A 48 -0.16 -12.13 6.77
CA ARG A 48 0.57 -11.00 7.37
C ARG A 48 -0.02 -9.64 7.00
N PHE A 49 -0.55 -9.50 5.79
CA PHE A 49 -1.21 -8.26 5.40
C PHE A 49 -2.54 -8.08 6.11
N ARG A 50 -3.32 -9.15 6.30
CA ARG A 50 -4.57 -9.16 7.07
C ARG A 50 -4.34 -8.77 8.52
N GLU A 51 -3.28 -9.28 9.14
CA GLU A 51 -2.88 -8.97 10.52
C GLU A 51 -2.41 -7.51 10.68
N LEU A 52 -1.54 -7.03 9.79
CA LEU A 52 -0.81 -5.77 10.00
C LEU A 52 -1.42 -4.57 9.25
N GLY A 53 -2.32 -4.81 8.31
CA GLY A 53 -2.99 -3.77 7.52
C GLY A 53 -2.04 -2.88 6.71
N SER A 54 -0.79 -3.30 6.47
CA SER A 54 0.22 -2.50 5.78
C SER A 54 1.21 -3.38 5.04
N ALA A 55 1.31 -3.22 3.71
CA ALA A 55 2.22 -3.99 2.87
C ALA A 55 3.69 -3.84 3.31
N ARG A 56 4.07 -2.68 3.84
CA ARG A 56 5.42 -2.47 4.36
C ARG A 56 5.64 -3.26 5.66
N GLN A 57 4.67 -3.25 6.57
CA GLN A 57 4.81 -4.00 7.83
C GLN A 57 4.79 -5.51 7.58
N ALA A 58 3.90 -5.98 6.71
CA ALA A 58 3.91 -7.37 6.24
C ALA A 58 5.29 -7.74 5.67
N PHE A 59 5.85 -6.92 4.78
CA PHE A 59 7.21 -7.14 4.27
C PHE A 59 8.28 -7.19 5.39
N LEU A 60 8.27 -6.25 6.34
CA LEU A 60 9.26 -6.24 7.41
C LEU A 60 9.17 -7.45 8.34
N SER A 61 7.96 -7.89 8.68
CA SER A 61 7.75 -9.11 9.46
C SER A 61 8.29 -10.33 8.70
N LEU A 62 7.93 -10.49 7.42
CA LEU A 62 8.44 -11.57 6.58
C LEU A 62 9.96 -11.54 6.43
N LEU A 63 10.56 -10.34 6.36
CA LEU A 63 12.01 -10.19 6.28
C LEU A 63 12.70 -10.57 7.60
N ALA A 64 12.13 -10.19 8.75
CA ALA A 64 12.65 -10.55 10.07
C ALA A 64 12.63 -12.07 10.29
N GLU A 65 11.62 -12.75 9.76
CA GLU A 65 11.51 -14.21 9.75
C GLU A 65 12.35 -14.87 8.64
N GLN A 66 13.13 -14.09 7.89
CA GLN A 66 13.97 -14.55 6.76
C GLN A 66 13.20 -15.37 5.72
N ILE A 67 11.96 -14.99 5.45
CA ILE A 67 11.14 -15.65 4.43
C ILE A 67 11.76 -15.44 3.04
N HIS A 68 11.82 -16.52 2.27
CA HIS A 68 12.33 -16.53 0.91
C HIS A 68 11.18 -16.59 -0.09
N PHE A 69 11.39 -16.00 -1.27
CA PHE A 69 10.43 -15.99 -2.37
C PHE A 69 11.16 -16.32 -3.67
N PRO A 70 10.53 -17.09 -4.59
CA PRO A 70 11.20 -17.48 -5.82
C PRO A 70 11.49 -16.27 -6.70
N ARG A 71 12.67 -16.28 -7.31
CA ARG A 71 13.10 -15.31 -8.30
C ARG A 71 13.53 -16.05 -9.55
N PRO A 72 12.94 -15.76 -10.73
CA PRO A 72 13.44 -16.27 -12.01
C PRO A 72 14.96 -16.15 -12.11
N THR A 73 15.64 -17.26 -12.36
CA THR A 73 17.12 -17.30 -12.45
C THR A 73 17.60 -16.47 -13.64
N ASP A 74 16.86 -16.50 -14.75
CA ASP A 74 17.06 -15.67 -15.96
C ASP A 74 16.40 -14.28 -15.87
N GLY A 75 15.72 -13.98 -14.75
CA GLY A 75 14.93 -12.77 -14.56
C GLY A 75 13.64 -12.69 -15.39
N ARG A 76 13.27 -13.73 -16.14
CA ARG A 76 12.18 -13.72 -17.13
C ARG A 76 11.21 -14.89 -16.99
N THR A 77 11.70 -16.11 -16.77
CA THR A 77 10.90 -17.34 -16.75
C THR A 77 10.98 -18.05 -15.40
N LEU A 78 9.87 -18.65 -14.99
CA LEU A 78 9.77 -19.39 -13.72
C LEU A 78 10.00 -20.89 -13.92
N THR A 79 10.56 -21.29 -15.05
CA THR A 79 10.94 -22.69 -15.29
C THR A 79 12.14 -23.09 -14.43
N GLN A 80 12.99 -22.12 -14.07
CA GLN A 80 14.07 -22.24 -13.10
C GLN A 80 14.12 -20.97 -12.26
N PHE A 81 14.13 -21.12 -10.93
CA PHE A 81 14.17 -20.00 -10.01
C PHE A 81 14.98 -20.31 -8.76
N ASP A 82 15.63 -19.27 -8.25
CA ASP A 82 16.35 -19.30 -6.98
C ASP A 82 15.44 -18.79 -5.86
N TRP A 83 15.55 -19.42 -4.69
CA TRP A 83 14.92 -18.92 -3.48
C TRP A 83 15.79 -17.84 -2.87
N THR A 84 15.31 -16.59 -2.90
CA THR A 84 16.04 -15.43 -2.36
C THR A 84 15.20 -14.74 -1.29
N LEU A 85 15.85 -14.02 -0.37
CA LEU A 85 15.13 -13.23 0.63
C LEU A 85 14.05 -12.38 -0.01
N ILE A 86 12.86 -12.41 0.60
CA ILE A 86 11.70 -11.69 0.09
C ILE A 86 12.00 -10.20 -0.01
N ARG A 87 11.47 -9.57 -1.07
CA ARG A 87 11.60 -8.12 -1.29
C ARG A 87 10.23 -7.48 -1.25
N TYR A 88 10.17 -6.20 -0.88
CA TYR A 88 8.92 -5.43 -0.87
C TYR A 88 8.14 -5.50 -2.19
N ARG A 89 8.85 -5.53 -3.33
CA ARG A 89 8.23 -5.67 -4.65
C ARG A 89 7.41 -6.95 -4.81
N ASN A 90 7.83 -8.04 -4.17
CA ASN A 90 7.16 -9.34 -4.24
C ASN A 90 5.82 -9.26 -3.51
N VAL A 91 5.84 -8.75 -2.26
CA VAL A 91 4.66 -8.51 -1.42
C VAL A 91 3.64 -7.63 -2.15
N ILE A 92 4.07 -6.46 -2.64
CA ILE A 92 3.13 -5.52 -3.29
C ILE A 92 2.61 -6.05 -4.63
N SER A 93 3.40 -6.86 -5.35
CA SER A 93 2.94 -7.49 -6.61
C SER A 93 1.89 -8.56 -6.36
N VAL A 94 2.01 -9.34 -5.27
CA VAL A 94 1.03 -10.34 -4.87
C VAL A 94 -0.27 -9.65 -4.45
N LEU A 95 -0.19 -8.72 -3.49
CA LEU A 95 -1.37 -8.06 -2.93
C LEU A 95 -2.20 -7.26 -3.95
N ARG A 96 -1.57 -6.71 -5.00
CA ARG A 96 -2.25 -5.91 -6.02
C ARG A 96 -2.77 -6.70 -7.21
N ASN A 97 -2.44 -7.98 -7.34
CA ASN A 97 -2.77 -8.75 -8.53
C ASN A 97 -4.09 -9.51 -8.34
N PRO A 98 -5.17 -9.17 -9.05
CA PRO A 98 -6.48 -9.81 -8.89
C PRO A 98 -6.49 -11.28 -9.30
N PHE A 99 -5.45 -11.76 -10.00
CA PHE A 99 -5.32 -13.17 -10.34
C PHE A 99 -5.27 -14.06 -9.09
N TYR A 100 -4.64 -13.62 -8.00
CA TYR A 100 -4.66 -14.34 -6.72
C TYR A 100 -6.05 -14.40 -6.07
N ALA A 101 -7.02 -13.64 -6.60
CA ALA A 101 -8.42 -13.64 -6.20
C ALA A 101 -9.31 -14.43 -7.18
N GLY A 102 -8.73 -15.32 -7.99
CA GLY A 102 -9.44 -16.13 -8.98
C GLY A 102 -9.87 -15.37 -10.24
N ALA A 103 -9.38 -14.14 -10.45
CA ALA A 103 -9.80 -13.33 -11.59
C ALA A 103 -8.91 -13.51 -12.83
N TYR A 104 -9.52 -13.95 -13.92
CA TYR A 104 -8.90 -13.99 -15.23
C TYR A 104 -9.01 -12.62 -15.90
N ALA A 105 -7.92 -12.15 -16.52
CA ALA A 105 -7.91 -10.85 -17.15
C ALA A 105 -7.08 -10.77 -18.43
N TYR A 106 -7.64 -10.10 -19.43
CA TYR A 106 -7.04 -9.89 -20.75
C TYR A 106 -7.16 -8.42 -21.19
N GLY A 107 -6.30 -7.98 -22.11
CA GLY A 107 -6.30 -6.59 -22.60
C GLY A 107 -5.78 -5.56 -21.60
N LYS A 108 -4.86 -5.97 -20.71
CA LYS A 108 -4.25 -5.14 -19.64
C LYS A 108 -3.40 -3.97 -20.15
N SER A 109 -3.07 -3.96 -21.43
CA SER A 109 -2.31 -2.88 -22.08
C SER A 109 -2.94 -2.50 -23.43
N GLY A 110 -2.82 -1.24 -23.81
CA GLY A 110 -3.31 -0.71 -25.09
C GLY A 110 -2.25 0.08 -25.86
N SER A 111 -2.67 0.64 -26.98
CA SER A 111 -1.90 1.62 -27.74
C SER A 111 -2.39 3.03 -27.46
N GLN A 112 -1.48 3.98 -27.38
CA GLN A 112 -1.78 5.40 -27.26
C GLN A 112 -1.33 6.09 -28.56
N THR A 113 -2.19 6.93 -29.11
CA THR A 113 -1.88 7.73 -30.29
C THR A 113 -1.76 9.19 -29.86
N THR A 114 -0.61 9.79 -30.10
CA THR A 114 -0.35 11.21 -29.85
C THR A 114 0.04 11.88 -31.16
N ILE A 115 -0.49 13.07 -31.43
CA ILE A 115 -0.07 13.84 -32.59
C ILE A 115 1.24 14.55 -32.22
N VAL A 116 2.31 14.25 -32.94
CA VAL A 116 3.63 14.91 -32.81
C VAL A 116 3.95 15.49 -34.18
N ASP A 117 4.21 16.79 -34.25
CA ASP A 117 4.50 17.53 -35.49
C ASP A 117 3.49 17.29 -36.61
N GLY A 118 2.19 17.30 -36.27
CA GLY A 118 1.09 17.09 -37.21
C GLY A 118 0.92 15.65 -37.71
N ARG A 119 1.71 14.68 -37.21
CA ARG A 119 1.60 13.26 -37.56
C ARG A 119 1.15 12.42 -36.37
N ALA A 120 0.28 11.44 -36.64
CA ALA A 120 -0.14 10.48 -35.64
C ALA A 120 1.03 9.55 -35.27
N HIS A 121 1.51 9.63 -34.03
CA HIS A 121 2.51 8.75 -33.47
C HIS A 121 1.86 7.76 -32.50
N LYS A 122 1.90 6.47 -32.86
CA LYS A 122 1.27 5.40 -32.07
C LYS A 122 2.32 4.64 -31.27
N THR A 123 2.17 4.64 -29.95
CA THR A 123 3.00 3.89 -29.01
C THR A 123 2.19 2.76 -28.38
N TYR A 124 2.84 1.63 -28.08
CA TYR A 124 2.19 0.40 -27.63
C TYR A 124 2.54 0.06 -26.18
N LYS A 125 1.85 -0.94 -25.60
CA LYS A 125 2.10 -1.52 -24.28
C LYS A 125 1.84 -0.59 -23.10
N HIS A 126 1.00 0.43 -23.29
CA HIS A 126 0.55 1.30 -22.20
C HIS A 126 -0.41 0.54 -21.29
N ARG A 127 -0.03 0.36 -20.02
CA ARG A 127 -0.85 -0.38 -19.04
C ARG A 127 -2.14 0.39 -18.75
N LYS A 128 -3.27 -0.30 -18.85
CA LYS A 128 -4.59 0.24 -18.55
C LYS A 128 -4.93 0.05 -17.05
N PRO A 129 -5.69 0.97 -16.45
CA PRO A 129 -6.30 0.74 -15.14
C PRO A 129 -7.32 -0.42 -15.21
N PHE A 130 -7.65 -1.01 -14.06
CA PHE A 130 -8.44 -2.25 -13.97
C PHE A 130 -9.81 -2.17 -14.65
N ASP A 131 -10.47 -1.02 -14.53
CA ASP A 131 -11.77 -0.69 -15.11
C ASP A 131 -11.75 -0.61 -16.65
N GLN A 132 -10.57 -0.52 -17.26
CA GLN A 132 -10.39 -0.43 -18.71
C GLN A 132 -9.81 -1.72 -19.32
N TRP A 133 -9.73 -2.80 -18.55
CA TRP A 133 -9.31 -4.10 -19.07
C TRP A 133 -10.42 -4.68 -19.95
N GLU A 134 -10.05 -5.28 -21.09
CA GLU A 134 -11.02 -5.76 -22.09
C GLU A 134 -11.81 -6.97 -21.59
N VAL A 135 -11.19 -7.82 -20.77
CA VAL A 135 -11.85 -8.96 -20.14
C VAL A 135 -11.44 -9.01 -18.68
N MET A 136 -12.42 -9.19 -17.80
CA MET A 136 -12.25 -9.50 -16.40
C MET A 136 -13.32 -10.53 -16.01
N LEU A 137 -12.93 -11.79 -15.87
CA LEU A 137 -13.82 -12.85 -15.39
C LEU A 137 -13.45 -13.15 -13.94
N LYS A 138 -14.34 -12.77 -13.02
CA LYS A 138 -14.23 -13.12 -11.60
C LYS A 138 -14.57 -14.61 -11.43
N GLU A 139 -14.06 -15.23 -10.37
CA GLU A 139 -14.36 -16.63 -10.04
C GLU A 139 -14.01 -17.63 -11.17
N HIS A 140 -13.00 -17.30 -11.97
CA HIS A 140 -12.59 -18.12 -13.11
C HIS A 140 -11.77 -19.35 -12.69
N HIS A 141 -10.94 -19.21 -11.67
CA HIS A 141 -10.05 -20.26 -11.19
C HIS A 141 -9.87 -20.15 -9.67
N GLU A 142 -9.29 -21.18 -9.06
CA GLU A 142 -9.01 -21.18 -7.63
C GLU A 142 -8.09 -20.01 -7.24
N GLY A 143 -8.58 -19.15 -6.36
CA GLY A 143 -7.83 -18.05 -5.77
C GLY A 143 -7.11 -18.46 -4.49
N TYR A 144 -6.00 -17.79 -4.16
CA TYR A 144 -5.43 -17.83 -2.81
C TYR A 144 -6.29 -17.08 -1.79
N ILE A 145 -7.07 -16.12 -2.27
CA ILE A 145 -8.08 -15.37 -1.53
C ILE A 145 -9.35 -15.27 -2.39
N ASP A 146 -10.48 -14.91 -1.77
CA ASP A 146 -11.69 -14.60 -2.51
C ASP A 146 -11.69 -13.16 -3.07
N TRP A 147 -12.64 -12.86 -3.96
CA TRP A 147 -12.77 -11.54 -4.57
C TRP A 147 -13.06 -10.43 -3.54
N ALA A 148 -13.86 -10.73 -2.52
CA ALA A 148 -14.24 -9.75 -1.50
C ALA A 148 -13.04 -9.36 -0.62
N GLU A 149 -12.17 -10.32 -0.28
CA GLU A 149 -10.90 -10.09 0.40
C GLU A 149 -9.96 -9.26 -0.45
N PHE A 150 -9.88 -9.53 -1.76
CA PHE A 150 -9.09 -8.70 -2.66
C PHE A 150 -9.57 -7.25 -2.66
N GLU A 151 -10.88 -7.02 -2.78
CA GLU A 151 -11.42 -5.66 -2.73
C GLU A 151 -11.14 -4.95 -1.41
N ARG A 152 -11.29 -5.64 -0.27
CA ARG A 152 -10.90 -5.11 1.05
C ARG A 152 -9.42 -4.76 1.09
N ASN A 153 -8.56 -5.65 0.60
CA ASN A 153 -7.12 -5.44 0.57
C ASN A 153 -6.74 -4.22 -0.27
N GLN A 154 -7.38 -4.04 -1.43
CA GLN A 154 -7.16 -2.89 -2.29
C GLN A 154 -7.61 -1.58 -1.65
N LYS A 155 -8.71 -1.56 -0.87
CA LYS A 155 -9.12 -0.40 -0.07
C LYS A 155 -8.10 -0.05 1.00
N VAL A 156 -7.59 -1.04 1.74
CA VAL A 156 -6.53 -0.84 2.74
C VAL A 156 -5.24 -0.33 2.09
N LEU A 157 -4.84 -0.89 0.95
CA LEU A 157 -3.68 -0.43 0.20
C LEU A 157 -3.84 1.01 -0.32
N ALA A 158 -5.03 1.36 -0.80
CA ALA A 158 -5.35 2.71 -1.26
C ALA A 158 -5.34 3.70 -0.10
N ALA A 159 -5.97 3.35 1.03
CA ALA A 159 -5.92 4.15 2.25
C ALA A 159 -4.47 4.37 2.71
N ASN A 160 -3.61 3.35 2.65
CA ASN A 160 -2.20 3.48 3.02
C ASN A 160 -1.32 4.24 2.02
N ALA A 161 -1.79 4.46 0.79
CA ALA A 161 -1.03 5.08 -0.29
C ALA A 161 -1.07 6.60 -0.17
N TYR A 162 -0.38 7.15 0.84
CA TYR A 162 -0.29 8.60 1.05
C TYR A 162 0.82 9.25 0.20
N GLY A 163 0.50 10.36 -0.47
CA GLY A 163 1.52 11.18 -1.13
C GLY A 163 1.02 12.16 -2.20
N LYS A 164 -0.27 12.10 -2.55
CA LYS A 164 -0.92 13.04 -3.46
C LYS A 164 -1.62 14.16 -2.69
N ALA A 165 -2.04 15.20 -3.42
CA ALA A 165 -2.85 16.27 -2.87
C ALA A 165 -4.18 15.69 -2.38
N GLY A 166 -4.54 15.93 -1.11
CA GLY A 166 -5.79 15.44 -0.49
C GLY A 166 -5.67 14.23 0.45
N ASP A 167 -4.64 13.38 0.34
CA ASP A 167 -4.59 12.06 1.02
C ASP A 167 -4.25 12.10 2.54
N VAL A 168 -5.15 12.22 3.53
CA VAL A 168 -4.82 12.36 4.99
C VAL A 168 -3.88 11.28 5.56
N LYS A 169 -2.63 11.60 5.95
CA LYS A 169 -1.70 10.64 6.56
C LYS A 169 -1.88 10.61 8.09
N SER A 170 -1.95 9.42 8.69
CA SER A 170 -1.82 9.26 10.14
C SER A 170 -0.39 9.54 10.62
N GLY A 171 -0.25 10.25 11.75
CA GLY A 171 1.04 10.52 12.38
C GLY A 171 1.69 9.20 12.82
N ARG A 172 2.83 8.81 12.22
CA ARG A 172 3.51 7.53 12.50
C ARG A 172 4.62 7.66 13.56
N GLY A 173 4.45 8.58 14.52
CA GLY A 173 5.45 8.92 15.52
C GLY A 173 6.68 9.67 14.97
N GLY A 174 7.50 10.17 15.89
CA GLY A 174 8.68 11.00 15.61
C GLY A 174 8.50 12.47 16.04
N ARG A 175 9.58 13.25 15.99
CA ARG A 175 9.60 14.66 16.47
C ARG A 175 8.96 15.67 15.52
N ALA A 176 8.46 15.23 14.37
CA ALA A 176 7.80 16.08 13.38
C ALA A 176 6.27 16.09 13.61
N LEU A 177 5.75 17.18 14.16
CA LEU A 177 4.32 17.32 14.49
C LEU A 177 3.43 17.21 13.25
N LEU A 178 3.86 17.80 12.13
CA LEU A 178 3.07 17.98 10.91
C LEU A 178 3.42 16.95 9.84
N ALA A 179 3.97 15.80 10.25
CA ALA A 179 4.44 14.75 9.36
C ALA A 179 3.33 14.24 8.44
N GLY A 180 3.42 14.62 7.16
CA GLY A 180 2.43 14.25 6.15
C GLY A 180 1.14 15.06 6.21
N MET A 181 1.07 16.17 6.96
CA MET A 181 -0.04 17.12 6.90
C MET A 181 0.23 18.27 5.92
N LEU A 182 1.51 18.65 5.75
CA LEU A 182 1.91 19.78 4.91
C LEU A 182 1.96 19.43 3.41
N GLY A 183 1.54 20.37 2.56
CA GLY A 183 1.70 20.34 1.09
C GLY A 183 2.72 21.36 0.56
N CYS A 184 3.47 21.04 -0.51
CA CYS A 184 4.33 22.01 -1.22
C CYS A 184 3.39 23.01 -1.93
N ALA A 185 3.37 24.27 -1.50
CA ALA A 185 2.54 25.31 -2.13
C ALA A 185 2.83 25.50 -3.64
N ARG A 186 4.02 25.09 -4.11
CA ARG A 186 4.40 25.17 -5.53
C ARG A 186 3.89 24.02 -6.40
N CYS A 187 3.61 22.85 -5.82
CA CYS A 187 3.31 21.66 -6.63
C CYS A 187 2.17 20.79 -6.11
N GLY A 188 1.56 21.17 -4.99
CA GLY A 188 0.45 20.45 -4.37
C GLY A 188 0.81 19.11 -3.72
N ARG A 189 1.99 18.53 -4.00
CA ARG A 189 2.43 17.27 -3.39
C ARG A 189 2.72 17.44 -1.90
N ARG A 190 2.50 16.40 -1.11
CA ARG A 190 2.83 16.44 0.32
C ARG A 190 4.33 16.49 0.58
N LEU A 191 4.68 17.18 1.66
CA LEU A 191 6.04 17.21 2.17
C LEU A 191 6.32 15.89 2.91
N SER A 192 7.47 15.28 2.60
CA SER A 192 8.05 14.22 3.42
C SER A 192 8.84 14.84 4.57
N VAL A 193 9.12 14.03 5.59
CA VAL A 193 10.00 14.40 6.69
C VAL A 193 11.31 13.64 6.51
N ALA A 194 12.41 14.37 6.43
CA ALA A 194 13.74 13.83 6.61
C ALA A 194 14.23 14.16 8.03
N TYR A 195 15.02 13.27 8.62
CA TYR A 195 15.73 13.57 9.86
C TYR A 195 17.21 13.72 9.55
N THR A 196 17.78 14.89 9.85
CA THR A 196 19.15 15.25 9.44
C THR A 196 20.01 15.69 10.63
N GLY A 197 21.33 15.54 10.48
CA GLY A 197 22.33 15.97 11.47
C GLY A 197 22.70 14.90 12.50
N ARG A 198 23.71 15.20 13.34
CA ARG A 198 24.21 14.31 14.39
C ARG A 198 23.16 14.00 15.46
N THR A 199 22.35 15.00 15.81
CA THR A 199 21.13 14.83 16.59
C THR A 199 19.95 14.98 15.63
N PRO A 200 19.24 13.90 15.27
CA PRO A 200 18.27 13.93 14.18
C PRO A 200 17.14 14.95 14.45
N ARG A 201 17.07 16.00 13.61
CA ARG A 201 16.01 17.02 13.65
C ARG A 201 15.11 16.92 12.42
N PRO A 202 13.80 17.19 12.54
CA PRO A 202 12.87 17.08 11.42
C PRO A 202 13.11 18.20 10.40
N VAL A 203 13.11 17.82 9.13
CA VAL A 203 13.15 18.71 7.96
C VAL A 203 12.01 18.32 7.05
N TYR A 204 11.08 19.24 6.80
CA TYR A 204 10.02 19.06 5.82
C TYR A 204 10.57 19.32 4.42
N ARG A 205 10.45 18.34 3.53
CA ARG A 205 11.02 18.38 2.18
C ARG A 205 9.98 17.92 1.16
N CYS A 206 9.86 18.64 0.04
CA CYS A 206 9.07 18.16 -1.08
C CYS A 206 9.86 17.09 -1.87
N TYR A 207 9.20 16.06 -2.39
CA TYR A 207 9.86 15.03 -3.21
C TYR A 207 10.63 15.58 -4.43
N ARG A 208 10.16 16.68 -5.03
CA ARG A 208 10.87 17.41 -6.10
C ARG A 208 12.04 18.27 -5.60
N PHE A 209 12.44 18.20 -4.34
CA PHE A 209 13.59 18.97 -3.83
C PHE A 209 14.90 18.49 -4.46
N ASP A 210 15.02 17.19 -4.73
CA ASP A 210 16.21 16.58 -5.32
C ASP A 210 16.15 16.55 -6.87
N LEU A 211 15.10 17.12 -7.49
CA LEU A 211 14.88 17.16 -8.94
C LEU A 211 14.80 18.62 -9.44
N PRO A 212 15.42 18.99 -10.59
CA PRO A 212 15.26 20.32 -11.16
C PRO A 212 13.90 20.50 -11.88
N PRO A 213 13.24 21.68 -11.77
CA PRO A 213 13.55 22.76 -10.83
C PRO A 213 13.18 22.36 -9.39
N LYS A 214 14.08 22.63 -8.44
CA LYS A 214 13.92 22.21 -7.04
C LYS A 214 12.67 22.84 -6.40
N CYS A 215 11.84 22.05 -5.70
CA CYS A 215 10.74 22.57 -4.82
C CYS A 215 11.35 22.99 -3.45
N MET A 216 10.49 23.20 -2.45
CA MET A 216 10.89 23.68 -1.13
C MET A 216 11.39 22.57 -0.18
N SER A 217 12.26 22.97 0.76
CA SER A 217 12.63 22.23 1.97
C SER A 217 12.89 23.22 3.10
N PHE A 218 12.52 22.88 4.33
CA PHE A 218 12.74 23.74 5.50
C PHE A 218 12.75 22.93 6.81
N GLY A 219 13.38 23.48 7.85
CA GLY A 219 13.43 22.85 9.18
C GLY A 219 12.07 22.84 9.86
N GLY A 220 11.73 21.74 10.53
CA GLY A 220 10.42 21.56 11.15
C GLY A 220 10.23 22.25 12.49
N SER A 221 11.31 22.58 13.22
CA SER A 221 11.21 23.06 14.61
C SER A 221 10.34 24.31 14.78
N ARG A 222 10.53 25.33 13.95
CA ARG A 222 9.79 26.60 14.10
C ARG A 222 8.32 26.45 13.77
N ILE A 223 7.99 25.72 12.70
CA ILE A 223 6.61 25.55 12.26
C ILE A 223 5.85 24.62 13.21
N ASP A 224 6.50 23.56 13.70
CA ASP A 224 5.88 22.62 14.63
C ASP A 224 5.54 23.31 15.94
N VAL A 225 6.45 24.13 16.48
CA VAL A 225 6.18 24.92 17.70
C VAL A 225 5.06 25.94 17.48
N ALA A 226 5.04 26.62 16.34
CA ALA A 226 3.99 27.59 16.03
C ALA A 226 2.61 26.93 15.93
N ILE A 227 2.50 25.81 15.22
CA ILE A 227 1.23 25.08 15.09
C ILE A 227 0.84 24.42 16.41
N ALA A 228 1.80 23.87 17.19
CA ALA A 228 1.52 23.33 18.51
C ALA A 228 0.89 24.39 19.42
N ARG A 229 1.41 25.62 19.42
CA ARG A 229 0.85 26.72 20.21
C ARG A 229 -0.58 27.06 19.81
N GLU A 230 -0.85 27.17 18.51
CA GLU A 230 -2.22 27.43 18.03
C GLU A 230 -3.17 26.27 18.37
N LEU A 231 -2.71 25.03 18.23
CA LEU A 231 -3.49 23.86 18.60
C LEU A 231 -3.83 23.88 20.09
N MET A 232 -2.86 24.18 20.97
CA MET A 232 -3.12 24.33 22.40
C MET A 232 -4.12 25.46 22.66
N ARG A 233 -3.97 26.62 22.04
CA ARG A 233 -4.90 27.76 22.19
C ARG A 233 -6.34 27.39 21.82
N VAL A 234 -6.53 26.61 20.76
CA VAL A 234 -7.86 26.18 20.29
C VAL A 234 -8.45 25.09 21.18
N VAL A 235 -7.62 24.19 21.69
CA VAL A 235 -8.06 23.04 22.50
C VAL A 235 -8.20 23.41 23.99
N GLU A 236 -7.53 24.45 24.47
CA GLU A 236 -7.49 24.86 25.89
C GLU A 236 -8.87 24.94 26.57
N PRO A 237 -9.92 25.55 25.97
CA PRO A 237 -11.24 25.57 26.60
C PRO A 237 -11.83 24.16 26.80
N MET A 238 -11.71 23.30 25.77
CA MET A 238 -12.19 21.92 25.82
C MET A 238 -11.35 21.04 26.75
N ALA A 239 -10.06 21.34 26.88
CA ALA A 239 -9.16 20.62 27.79
C ALA A 239 -9.52 20.89 29.26
N ILE A 240 -9.88 22.14 29.59
CA ILE A 240 -10.35 22.50 30.94
C ILE A 240 -11.67 21.79 31.24
N GLU A 241 -12.63 21.83 30.31
CA GLU A 241 -13.91 21.12 30.47
C GLU A 241 -13.72 19.60 30.60
N ALA A 242 -12.83 19.01 29.80
CA ALA A 242 -12.49 17.59 29.87
C ALA A 242 -11.82 17.23 31.20
N ALA A 243 -10.91 18.07 31.71
CA ALA A 243 -10.26 17.86 33.01
C ALA A 243 -11.28 17.91 34.15
N LEU A 244 -12.19 18.89 34.16
CA LEU A 244 -13.28 18.98 35.16
C LEU A 244 -14.26 17.81 35.06
N LEU A 245 -14.50 17.30 33.85
CA LEU A 245 -15.32 16.10 33.66
C LEU A 245 -14.61 14.84 34.18
N ALA A 246 -13.31 14.70 33.92
CA ALA A 246 -12.49 13.60 34.43
C ALA A 246 -12.46 13.62 35.96
N GLU A 247 -12.25 14.78 36.59
CA GLU A 247 -12.28 14.95 38.04
C GLU A 247 -13.63 14.56 38.64
N ARG A 248 -14.75 15.01 38.04
CA ARG A 248 -16.09 14.61 38.50
C ARG A 248 -16.33 13.10 38.39
N ARG A 249 -15.85 12.48 37.31
CA ARG A 249 -15.95 11.02 37.12
C ARG A 249 -15.11 10.27 38.16
N TYR A 250 -13.90 10.74 38.42
CA TYR A 250 -13.02 10.18 39.45
C TYR A 250 -13.62 10.31 40.86
N ALA A 251 -14.19 11.46 41.20
CA ALA A 251 -14.85 11.68 42.48
C ALA A 251 -16.10 10.80 42.67
N ALA A 252 -16.84 10.54 41.60
CA ALA A 252 -18.02 9.67 41.57
C ALA A 252 -17.67 8.17 41.58
N CYS A 253 -16.42 7.77 41.34
CA CYS A 253 -15.99 6.40 41.54
C CYS A 253 -15.98 6.06 43.04
N ASP A 254 -16.50 4.87 43.35
CA ASP A 254 -16.41 4.23 44.66
C ASP A 254 -14.95 4.32 45.17
N PRO A 255 -14.70 4.81 46.41
CA PRO A 255 -13.37 4.92 46.98
C PRO A 255 -12.46 3.70 46.77
N ASP A 256 -13.02 2.49 46.85
CA ASP A 256 -12.26 1.23 46.71
C ASP A 256 -11.79 0.98 45.26
N ASN A 257 -12.43 1.63 44.27
CA ASN A 257 -12.12 1.47 42.83
C ASN A 257 -11.34 2.65 42.23
N ARG A 258 -11.02 3.68 43.02
CA ARG A 258 -10.29 4.88 42.54
C ARG A 258 -8.87 4.57 42.06
N LEU A 259 -8.22 3.55 42.63
CA LEU A 259 -6.91 3.07 42.17
C LEU A 259 -6.97 2.52 40.74
N ILE A 260 -8.04 1.80 40.37
CA ILE A 260 -8.25 1.25 39.03
C ILE A 260 -8.51 2.39 38.02
N ALA A 261 -9.34 3.36 38.39
CA ALA A 261 -9.59 4.55 37.58
C ALA A 261 -8.30 5.36 37.30
N ALA A 262 -7.48 5.58 38.33
CA ALA A 262 -6.19 6.26 38.20
C ALA A 262 -5.18 5.49 37.32
N GLN A 263 -5.20 4.16 37.37
CA GLN A 263 -4.35 3.32 36.53
C GLN A 263 -4.76 3.38 35.05
N LEU A 264 -6.07 3.44 34.77
CA LEU A 264 -6.61 3.54 33.41
C LEU A 264 -6.34 4.90 32.78
N GLU A 265 -6.40 5.99 33.54
CA GLU A 265 -6.07 7.34 33.05
C GLU A 265 -4.58 7.52 32.71
N LYS A 266 -3.67 6.87 33.45
CA LYS A 266 -2.22 6.91 33.13
C LYS A 266 -1.86 6.18 31.83
N ASN A 267 -2.73 5.32 31.34
CA ASN A 267 -2.48 4.48 30.16
C ASN A 267 -3.11 5.04 28.88
N TRP A 268 -3.76 6.21 28.94
CA TRP A 268 -4.25 7.00 27.81
C TRP A 268 -3.25 8.11 27.45
#